data_AF-A0A976IFC5-F1
#
_entry.id   AF-A0A976IFC5-F1
#
_cell.length_a   1.000
_cell.length_b   1.000
_cell.length_c   1.000
_cell.angle_alpha   90.00
_cell.angle_beta   90.00
_cell.angle_gamma   90.00
#
_symmetry.space_group_name_H-M   'P 1'
#
loop_
_entity.id
_entity.type
_entity.pdbx_description
1 polymer ?
#
loop_
_entity_poly.entity_id
_entity_poly.type
_entity_poly.pdbx_seq_one_letter_code
_entity_poly.pdbx_strand_id
1 'polypeptide(L)'
;MYHDPTSSKHFHLFQSLGQVGAVFQDVVQAHVPSFATTLEHAGVPICLLAYKWFPTLFSDVTLVASQAPLRFETLLFCWDVCFLLGVDGLFCVAVVLCRVAENDLKRLVQASAELGSATFGRVLAELTPAELIFHLRKARFRRFRRDVCTRQDEDAKCKESIDLSLMTVTDLDSGKVFRLSFTGTLVLLMT
;
A
#
# COMPACT_ATOMS: atom_id res chain seq x y z
N MET A 1 10.53 -24.44 -34.59
CA MET A 1 9.77 -24.39 -33.33
C MET A 1 9.49 -22.94 -33.02
N TYR A 2 8.24 -22.51 -33.12
CA TYR A 2 7.82 -21.16 -32.76
C TYR A 2 7.91 -21.02 -31.24
N HIS A 3 8.85 -20.20 -30.75
CA HIS A 3 8.80 -19.72 -29.37
C HIS A 3 7.71 -18.65 -29.31
N ASP A 4 6.64 -18.93 -28.57
CA ASP A 4 5.58 -17.99 -28.28
C ASP A 4 6.09 -16.94 -27.25
N PRO A 5 6.28 -15.67 -27.64
CA PRO A 5 6.85 -14.64 -26.77
C PRO A 5 5.88 -14.16 -25.67
N THR A 6 4.66 -14.70 -25.61
CA THR A 6 3.66 -14.36 -24.58
C THR A 6 3.84 -15.16 -23.29
N SER A 7 4.48 -16.32 -23.33
CA SER A 7 4.63 -17.22 -22.17
C SER A 7 5.63 -16.70 -21.11
N SER A 8 6.62 -15.89 -21.52
CA SER A 8 7.66 -15.38 -20.63
C SER A 8 7.23 -14.22 -19.73
N LYS A 9 6.16 -13.49 -20.05
CA LYS A 9 5.76 -12.29 -19.30
C LYS A 9 4.92 -12.60 -18.06
N HIS A 10 4.17 -13.70 -18.07
CA HIS A 10 3.32 -14.09 -16.95
C HIS A 10 4.10 -14.63 -15.74
N PHE A 11 5.28 -15.23 -15.95
CA PHE A 11 6.09 -15.77 -14.86
C PHE A 11 6.80 -14.70 -14.01
N HIS A 12 7.02 -13.49 -14.54
CA HIS A 12 7.61 -12.39 -13.78
C HIS A 12 6.67 -11.78 -12.74
N LEU A 13 5.35 -11.82 -12.96
CA LEU A 13 4.36 -11.32 -12.01
C LEU A 13 4.42 -12.10 -10.68
N PHE A 14 4.52 -13.42 -10.72
CA PHE A 14 4.58 -14.24 -9.50
C PHE A 14 5.93 -14.17 -8.77
N GLN A 15 7.05 -14.06 -9.51
CA GLN A 15 8.35 -13.75 -8.91
C GLN A 15 8.33 -12.38 -8.22
N SER A 16 7.76 -11.37 -8.86
CA SER A 16 7.63 -10.03 -8.29
C SER A 16 6.70 -10.02 -7.08
N LEU A 17 5.62 -10.81 -7.07
CA LEU A 17 4.65 -10.80 -5.99
C LEU A 17 5.21 -11.45 -4.71
N GLY A 18 6.00 -12.52 -4.84
CA GLY A 18 6.72 -13.10 -3.70
C GLY A 18 7.74 -12.13 -3.10
N GLN A 19 8.50 -11.43 -3.96
CA GLN A 19 9.44 -10.39 -3.52
C GLN A 19 8.72 -9.21 -2.86
N VAL A 20 7.62 -8.74 -3.45
CA VAL A 20 6.79 -7.67 -2.91
C VAL A 20 6.16 -8.07 -1.58
N GLY A 21 5.73 -9.33 -1.43
CA GLY A 21 5.25 -9.87 -0.16
C GLY A 21 6.32 -9.89 0.93
N ALA A 22 7.57 -10.24 0.59
CA ALA A 22 8.69 -10.19 1.51
C ALA A 22 9.04 -8.74 1.92
N VAL A 23 9.10 -7.81 0.95
CA VAL A 23 9.29 -6.38 1.24
C VAL A 23 8.17 -5.85 2.13
N PHE A 24 6.91 -6.23 1.85
CA PHE A 24 5.77 -5.83 2.66
C PHE A 24 5.87 -6.37 4.09
N GLN A 25 6.25 -7.64 4.27
CA GLN A 25 6.47 -8.22 5.59
C GLN A 25 7.50 -7.43 6.39
N ASP A 26 8.65 -7.12 5.79
CA ASP A 26 9.70 -6.35 6.46
C ASP A 26 9.24 -4.93 6.81
N VAL A 27 8.49 -4.31 5.90
CA VAL A 27 7.87 -3.00 6.09
C VAL A 27 6.92 -3.00 7.29
N VAL A 28 6.03 -3.99 7.38
CA VAL A 28 5.09 -4.09 8.49
C VAL A 28 5.84 -4.38 9.80
N GLN A 29 6.88 -5.21 9.76
CA GLN A 29 7.71 -5.50 10.93
C GLN A 29 8.46 -4.24 11.42
N ALA A 30 8.89 -3.35 10.52
CA ALA A 30 9.54 -2.10 10.88
C ALA A 30 8.56 -1.04 11.43
N HIS A 31 7.35 -0.96 10.88
CA HIS A 31 6.42 0.16 11.14
C HIS A 31 5.27 -0.16 12.10
N VAL A 32 4.86 -1.42 12.16
CA VAL A 32 3.73 -1.93 12.96
C VAL A 32 4.11 -3.30 13.58
N PRO A 33 5.23 -3.40 14.33
CA PRO A 33 5.80 -4.67 14.77
C PRO A 33 4.82 -5.51 15.58
N SER A 34 4.01 -4.88 16.42
CA SER A 34 3.05 -5.63 17.25
C SER A 34 1.93 -6.25 16.43
N PHE A 35 1.50 -5.62 15.34
CA PHE A 35 0.55 -6.22 14.41
C PHE A 35 1.18 -7.45 13.74
N ALA A 36 2.44 -7.33 13.32
CA ALA A 36 3.18 -8.43 12.70
C ALA A 36 3.23 -9.65 13.63
N THR A 37 3.64 -9.43 14.89
CA THR A 37 3.70 -10.47 15.91
C THR A 37 2.34 -11.11 16.14
N THR A 38 1.26 -10.33 16.24
CA THR A 38 -0.08 -10.87 16.45
C THR A 38 -0.55 -11.77 15.31
N LEU A 39 -0.34 -11.37 14.05
CA LEU A 39 -0.72 -12.19 12.90
C LEU A 39 0.13 -13.46 12.78
N GLU A 40 1.43 -13.37 13.07
CA GLU A 40 2.32 -14.54 13.09
C GLU A 40 1.87 -15.57 14.12
N HIS A 41 1.52 -15.14 15.34
CA HIS A 41 0.96 -16.03 16.38
C HIS A 41 -0.39 -16.62 15.98
N ALA A 42 -1.19 -15.89 15.20
CA ALA A 42 -2.45 -16.38 14.65
C ALA A 42 -2.27 -17.32 13.44
N GLY A 43 -1.03 -17.56 12.98
CA GLY A 43 -0.74 -18.40 11.82
C GLY A 43 -1.08 -17.75 10.47
N VAL A 44 -1.16 -16.42 10.41
CA VAL A 44 -1.47 -15.66 9.18
C VAL A 44 -0.22 -14.92 8.70
N PRO A 45 0.48 -15.41 7.66
CA PRO A 45 1.64 -14.71 7.12
C PRO A 45 1.25 -13.36 6.50
N ILE A 46 1.91 -12.29 6.93
CA ILE A 46 1.65 -10.90 6.47
C ILE A 46 1.83 -10.78 4.96
N CYS A 47 2.82 -11.48 4.40
CA CYS A 47 3.09 -11.47 2.97
C CYS A 47 1.86 -11.88 2.15
N LEU A 48 0.98 -12.76 2.66
CA LEU A 48 -0.25 -13.18 1.97
C LEU A 48 -1.27 -12.04 1.82
N LEU A 49 -1.22 -11.01 2.67
CA LEU A 49 -2.06 -9.82 2.49
C LEU A 49 -1.71 -9.12 1.17
N ALA A 50 -0.41 -8.98 0.87
CA ALA A 50 0.06 -8.29 -0.33
C ALA A 50 -0.38 -8.99 -1.62
N TYR A 51 -0.47 -10.33 -1.61
CA TYR A 51 -0.93 -11.13 -2.75
C TYR A 51 -2.33 -10.74 -3.22
N LYS A 52 -3.17 -10.31 -2.28
CA LYS A 52 -4.55 -9.94 -2.56
C LYS A 52 -4.71 -8.43 -2.70
N TRP A 53 -4.12 -7.68 -1.79
CA TRP A 53 -4.33 -6.24 -1.71
C TRP A 53 -3.72 -5.49 -2.89
N PHE A 54 -2.49 -5.80 -3.30
CA PHE A 54 -1.81 -4.96 -4.28
C PHE A 54 -2.35 -5.17 -5.70
N PRO A 55 -2.59 -6.41 -6.18
CA PRO A 55 -3.18 -6.61 -7.51
C PRO A 55 -4.61 -6.06 -7.63
N THR A 56 -5.36 -6.06 -6.53
CA THR A 56 -6.75 -5.56 -6.50
C THR A 56 -6.83 -4.08 -6.13
N LEU A 57 -5.70 -3.41 -5.91
CA LEU A 57 -5.63 -2.05 -5.36
C LEU A 57 -6.55 -1.87 -4.15
N PHE A 58 -6.54 -2.81 -3.22
CA PHE A 58 -7.38 -2.80 -2.00
C PHE A 58 -8.88 -2.91 -2.23
N SER A 59 -9.37 -3.16 -3.46
CA SER A 59 -10.80 -3.43 -3.68
C SER A 59 -11.25 -4.70 -2.97
N ASP A 60 -10.31 -5.62 -2.69
CA ASP A 60 -10.54 -6.73 -1.79
C ASP A 60 -9.45 -6.84 -0.71
N VAL A 61 -9.78 -6.39 0.50
CA VAL A 61 -8.91 -6.46 1.68
C VAL A 61 -9.18 -7.67 2.58
N THR A 62 -10.16 -8.51 2.23
CA THR A 62 -10.67 -9.55 3.12
C THR A 62 -9.71 -10.74 3.20
N LEU A 63 -9.50 -11.25 4.41
CA LEU A 63 -8.68 -12.44 4.67
C LEU A 63 -9.46 -13.75 4.51
N VAL A 64 -10.78 -13.70 4.72
CA VAL A 64 -11.71 -14.82 4.60
C VAL A 64 -12.89 -14.36 3.75
N ALA A 65 -13.45 -15.26 2.94
CA ALA A 65 -14.49 -14.98 1.95
C ALA A 65 -15.81 -14.37 2.48
N SER A 66 -15.97 -14.21 3.80
CA SER A 66 -17.21 -13.82 4.48
C SER A 66 -17.17 -12.41 5.10
N GLN A 67 -16.14 -11.60 4.82
CA GLN A 67 -15.94 -10.32 5.49
C GLN A 67 -16.32 -9.13 4.59
N ALA A 68 -16.76 -8.04 5.22
CA ALA A 68 -17.17 -6.85 4.50
C ALA A 68 -15.94 -6.11 3.91
N PRO A 69 -16.02 -5.63 2.65
CA PRO A 69 -14.96 -4.85 2.04
C PRO A 69 -14.82 -3.48 2.73
N LEU A 70 -13.78 -2.73 2.34
CA LEU A 70 -13.70 -1.31 2.69
C LEU A 70 -14.97 -0.58 2.24
N ARG A 71 -15.36 0.45 2.99
CA ARG A 71 -16.37 1.41 2.51
C ARG A 71 -15.93 1.96 1.16
N PHE A 72 -16.88 2.16 0.25
CA PHE A 72 -16.59 2.63 -1.10
C PHE A 72 -15.81 3.95 -1.11
N GLU A 73 -16.20 4.91 -0.28
CA GLU A 73 -15.49 6.20 -0.14
C GLU A 73 -14.05 6.02 0.35
N THR A 74 -13.82 5.09 1.28
CA THR A 74 -12.49 4.76 1.80
C THR A 74 -11.63 4.08 0.74
N LEU A 75 -12.22 3.20 -0.07
CA LEU A 75 -11.54 2.56 -1.20
C LEU A 75 -11.10 3.60 -2.24
N LEU A 76 -11.98 4.52 -2.64
CA LEU A 76 -11.62 5.59 -3.58
C LEU A 76 -10.47 6.45 -3.03
N PHE A 77 -10.52 6.77 -1.74
CA PHE A 77 -9.44 7.51 -1.10
C PHE A 77 -8.11 6.72 -1.08
N CYS A 78 -8.15 5.40 -0.84
CA CYS A 78 -6.96 4.56 -1.00
C CYS A 78 -6.38 4.65 -2.41
N TRP A 79 -7.24 4.64 -3.45
CA TRP A 79 -6.81 4.79 -4.83
C TRP A 79 -6.18 6.15 -5.10
N ASP A 80 -6.75 7.24 -4.59
CA ASP A 80 -6.16 8.58 -4.73
C ASP A 80 -4.71 8.60 -4.20
N VAL A 81 -4.48 8.00 -3.03
CA VAL A 81 -3.14 7.88 -2.44
C VAL A 81 -2.22 7.02 -3.31
N CYS A 82 -2.71 5.89 -3.82
CA CYS A 82 -1.94 4.99 -4.67
C CYS A 82 -1.57 5.64 -6.01
N PHE A 83 -2.49 6.37 -6.65
CA PHE A 83 -2.22 7.07 -7.90
C PHE A 83 -1.31 8.28 -7.71
N LEU A 84 -1.42 8.99 -6.58
CA LEU A 84 -0.56 10.13 -6.29
C LEU A 84 0.90 9.72 -5.98
N LEU A 85 1.10 8.60 -5.30
CA LEU A 85 2.42 8.17 -4.82
C LEU A 85 2.99 6.96 -5.58
N GLY A 86 2.24 6.39 -6.52
CA GLY A 86 2.61 5.16 -7.22
C GLY A 86 2.77 3.97 -6.28
N VAL A 87 3.85 3.20 -6.47
CA VAL A 87 4.13 1.98 -5.69
C VAL A 87 4.30 2.29 -4.19
N ASP A 88 4.92 3.42 -3.84
CA ASP A 88 5.05 3.85 -2.44
C ASP A 88 3.67 4.02 -1.79
N GLY A 89 2.68 4.49 -2.55
CA GLY A 89 1.30 4.65 -2.11
C GLY A 89 0.65 3.34 -1.70
N LEU A 90 0.92 2.24 -2.42
CA LEU A 90 0.43 0.91 -2.08
C LEU A 90 0.88 0.51 -0.67
N PHE A 91 2.17 0.60 -0.41
CA PHE A 91 2.69 0.24 0.90
C PHE A 91 2.25 1.23 1.99
N CYS A 92 2.12 2.53 1.68
CA CYS A 92 1.61 3.52 2.63
C CYS A 92 0.21 3.18 3.11
N VAL A 93 -0.70 2.88 2.15
CA VAL A 93 -2.07 2.45 2.46
C VAL A 93 -2.03 1.16 3.27
N ALA A 94 -1.28 0.15 2.83
CA ALA A 94 -1.22 -1.15 3.49
C ALA A 94 -0.75 -1.04 4.96
N VAL A 95 0.29 -0.27 5.23
CA VAL A 95 0.78 -0.01 6.60
C VAL A 95 -0.27 0.71 7.44
N VAL A 96 -1.00 1.66 6.86
CA VAL A 96 -2.10 2.33 7.57
C VAL A 96 -3.22 1.35 7.91
N LEU A 97 -3.64 0.50 6.98
CA LEU A 97 -4.66 -0.52 7.26
C LEU A 97 -4.24 -1.46 8.40
N CYS A 98 -2.98 -1.92 8.40
CA CYS A 98 -2.42 -2.70 9.52
C CYS A 98 -2.44 -1.92 10.84
N ARG A 99 -2.11 -0.62 10.80
CA ARG A 99 -2.04 0.22 11.99
C ARG A 99 -3.39 0.58 12.58
N VAL A 100 -4.42 0.73 11.74
CA VAL A 100 -5.80 0.94 12.20
C VAL A 100 -6.25 -0.27 13.01
N ALA A 101 -6.00 -1.48 12.51
CA ALA A 101 -6.45 -2.71 13.17
C ALA A 101 -5.53 -3.21 14.29
N GLU A 102 -4.33 -2.65 14.42
CA GLU A 102 -3.31 -3.06 15.40
C GLU A 102 -3.87 -3.11 16.84
N ASN A 103 -4.65 -2.11 17.26
CA ASN A 103 -5.13 -2.05 18.64
C ASN A 103 -6.21 -3.09 18.94
N ASP A 104 -7.13 -3.32 18.01
CA ASP A 104 -8.19 -4.32 18.16
C ASP A 104 -7.63 -5.75 18.13
N LEU A 105 -6.66 -6.01 17.24
CA LEU A 105 -6.00 -7.31 17.18
C LEU A 105 -5.16 -7.59 18.43
N LYS A 106 -4.48 -6.59 19.00
CA LYS A 106 -3.73 -6.76 20.27
C LYS A 106 -4.58 -7.17 21.45
N ARG A 107 -5.87 -6.84 21.44
CA ARG A 107 -6.80 -7.20 22.53
C ARG A 107 -7.20 -8.68 22.49
N LEU A 108 -6.85 -9.40 21.42
CA LEU A 108 -7.10 -10.83 21.29
C LEU A 108 -6.02 -11.61 22.05
N VAL A 109 -6.39 -12.16 23.21
CA VAL A 109 -5.47 -12.90 24.11
C VAL A 109 -4.97 -14.22 23.48
N GLN A 110 -5.76 -14.82 22.59
CA GLN A 110 -5.39 -15.97 21.74
C GLN A 110 -6.15 -15.85 20.41
N ALA A 111 -5.59 -15.10 19.45
CA ALA A 111 -6.20 -14.97 18.13
C ALA A 111 -5.99 -16.26 17.33
N SER A 112 -7.06 -16.98 16.99
CA SER A 112 -7.00 -17.92 15.86
C SER A 112 -6.94 -17.13 14.55
N ALA A 113 -6.54 -17.78 13.46
CA ALA A 113 -6.55 -17.18 12.13
C ALA A 113 -7.95 -16.64 11.76
N GLU A 114 -9.01 -17.37 12.12
CA GLU A 114 -10.40 -16.99 11.86
C GLU A 114 -10.81 -15.77 12.68
N LEU A 115 -10.55 -15.77 13.99
CA LEU A 115 -10.92 -14.65 14.87
C LEU A 115 -10.12 -13.39 14.55
N GLY A 116 -8.82 -13.54 14.28
CA GLY A 116 -7.95 -12.46 13.85
C GLY A 116 -8.43 -11.87 12.53
N SER A 117 -8.68 -12.72 11.54
CA SER A 117 -9.23 -12.29 10.24
C SER A 117 -10.57 -11.61 10.40
N ALA A 118 -11.45 -12.13 11.26
CA ALA A 118 -12.79 -11.61 11.45
C ALA A 118 -12.80 -10.22 12.11
N THR A 119 -11.94 -10.06 13.12
CA THR A 119 -11.73 -8.78 13.81
C THR A 119 -11.12 -7.76 12.85
N PHE A 120 -10.15 -8.20 12.07
CA PHE A 120 -9.45 -7.37 11.12
C PHE A 120 -10.38 -6.79 10.05
N GLY A 121 -11.17 -7.61 9.35
CA GLY A 121 -12.08 -7.07 8.34
C GLY A 121 -13.26 -6.29 8.93
N ARG A 122 -13.70 -6.56 10.18
CA ARG A 122 -14.66 -5.66 10.87
C ARG A 122 -14.10 -4.25 11.01
N VAL A 123 -12.86 -4.13 11.49
CA VAL A 123 -12.19 -2.83 11.65
C VAL A 123 -12.06 -2.12 10.31
N LEU A 124 -11.68 -2.83 9.25
CA LEU A 124 -11.55 -2.24 7.92
C LEU A 124 -12.90 -1.83 7.31
N ALA A 125 -13.98 -2.56 7.58
CA ALA A 125 -15.32 -2.22 7.11
C ALA A 125 -15.89 -0.95 7.77
N GLU A 126 -15.47 -0.64 9.00
CA GLU A 126 -15.86 0.57 9.72
C GLU A 126 -14.97 1.78 9.37
N LEU A 127 -13.79 1.55 8.80
CA LEU A 127 -12.78 2.58 8.51
C LEU A 127 -13.31 3.67 7.57
N THR A 128 -13.23 4.91 8.05
CA THR A 128 -13.61 6.11 7.30
C THR A 128 -12.43 6.78 6.60
N PRO A 129 -12.66 7.60 5.55
CA PRO A 129 -11.59 8.39 4.93
C PRO A 129 -10.89 9.34 5.92
N ALA A 130 -11.64 9.93 6.86
CA ALA A 130 -11.10 10.87 7.85
C ALA A 130 -10.10 10.19 8.79
N GLU A 131 -10.41 8.98 9.26
CA GLU A 131 -9.49 8.16 10.05
C GLU A 131 -8.26 7.76 9.23
N LEU A 132 -8.45 7.36 7.97
CA LEU A 132 -7.35 7.01 7.09
C LEU A 132 -6.38 8.19 6.91
N ILE A 133 -6.90 9.40 6.67
CA ILE A 133 -6.11 10.65 6.59
C ILE A 133 -5.35 10.91 7.89
N PHE A 134 -6.01 10.72 9.04
CA PHE A 134 -5.36 10.90 10.35
C PHE A 134 -4.16 9.97 10.52
N HIS A 135 -4.32 8.68 10.16
CA HIS A 135 -3.24 7.70 10.23
C HIS A 135 -2.12 7.97 9.21
N LEU A 136 -2.46 8.39 7.99
CA LEU A 136 -1.47 8.77 6.97
C LEU A 136 -0.62 9.96 7.43
N ARG A 137 -1.21 10.98 8.06
CA ARG A 137 -0.47 12.13 8.59
C ARG A 137 0.48 11.74 9.71
N LYS A 138 0.09 10.76 10.54
CA LYS A 138 0.88 10.27 11.67
C LYS A 138 2.03 9.38 11.22
N ALA A 139 1.84 8.61 10.17
CA ALA A 139 2.91 7.85 9.53
C ALA A 139 3.85 8.83 8.80
N ARG A 140 4.97 9.19 9.43
CA ARG A 140 6.00 10.06 8.82
C ARG A 140 6.69 9.33 7.64
N PHE A 141 6.04 9.27 6.48
CA PHE A 141 6.44 8.48 5.30
C PHE A 141 7.74 8.89 4.61
N ARG A 142 8.39 9.98 5.03
CA ARG A 142 9.74 10.36 4.53
C ARG A 142 10.81 9.29 4.78
N ARG A 143 10.55 8.29 5.64
CA ARG A 143 11.44 7.16 5.92
C ARG A 143 11.16 5.94 5.03
N PHE A 144 9.91 5.78 4.58
CA PHE A 144 9.44 4.63 3.79
C PHE A 144 10.20 4.47 2.47
N ARG A 145 10.33 5.59 1.75
CA ARG A 145 11.07 5.70 0.49
C ARG A 145 12.55 5.31 0.63
N ARG A 146 13.15 5.50 1.81
CA ARG A 146 14.56 5.17 2.05
C ARG A 146 14.75 3.67 2.25
N ASP A 147 13.89 3.05 3.06
CA ASP A 147 13.99 1.63 3.40
C ASP A 147 13.65 0.71 2.21
N VAL A 148 12.72 1.13 1.33
CA VAL A 148 12.40 0.43 0.07
C VAL A 148 13.52 0.59 -0.96
N CYS A 149 14.06 1.80 -1.17
CA CYS A 149 15.14 2.03 -2.13
C CYS A 149 16.46 1.37 -1.71
N THR A 150 16.85 1.42 -0.43
CA THR A 150 18.12 0.81 0.03
C THR A 150 18.22 -0.71 -0.17
N ARG A 151 17.09 -1.38 -0.45
CA ARG A 151 17.05 -2.83 -0.67
C ARG A 151 16.88 -3.24 -2.13
N GLN A 152 16.48 -2.33 -3.01
CA GLN A 152 16.55 -2.53 -4.46
C GLN A 152 17.91 -2.12 -5.05
N ASP A 153 18.70 -1.34 -4.30
CA ASP A 153 19.95 -0.71 -4.75
C ASP A 153 21.18 -1.65 -4.82
N GLU A 154 21.08 -2.95 -4.52
CA GLU A 154 22.20 -3.87 -4.84
C GLU A 154 22.27 -4.22 -6.33
N ASP A 155 21.23 -3.97 -7.13
CA ASP A 155 21.21 -4.32 -8.57
C ASP A 155 20.94 -3.17 -9.56
N ALA A 156 20.63 -1.95 -9.12
CA ALA A 156 20.48 -0.85 -10.07
C ALA A 156 20.78 0.52 -9.45
N LYS A 157 21.92 1.07 -9.86
CA LYS A 157 22.35 2.45 -9.66
C LYS A 157 21.32 3.44 -10.25
N CYS A 158 20.24 3.77 -9.53
CA CYS A 158 19.34 4.85 -9.91
C CYS A 158 19.47 6.03 -8.94
N LYS A 159 20.45 6.87 -9.25
CA LYS A 159 20.69 8.14 -8.58
C LYS A 159 19.76 9.19 -9.19
N GLU A 160 18.48 9.15 -8.85
CA GLU A 160 17.57 10.28 -9.09
C GLU A 160 16.74 10.55 -7.84
N SER A 161 17.25 11.48 -7.04
CA SER A 161 16.48 12.17 -6.02
C SER A 161 15.33 12.93 -6.69
N ILE A 162 14.16 12.29 -6.83
CA ILE A 162 12.93 13.04 -7.15
C ILE A 162 12.66 13.93 -5.93
N ASP A 163 13.11 15.17 -6.06
CA ASP A 163 12.70 16.28 -5.21
C ASP A 163 11.18 16.41 -5.36
N LEU A 164 10.45 16.03 -4.31
CA LEU A 164 8.98 16.13 -4.23
C LEU A 164 8.50 17.60 -4.22
N SER A 165 9.37 18.54 -4.56
CA SER A 165 9.08 19.97 -4.58
C SER A 165 8.20 20.35 -5.77
N LEU A 166 8.18 19.58 -6.87
CA LEU A 166 7.58 20.05 -8.14
C LEU A 166 7.07 18.91 -9.02
N MET A 167 5.77 18.61 -8.95
CA MET A 167 5.09 17.74 -9.92
C MET A 167 4.43 18.60 -11.01
N THR A 168 4.59 18.26 -12.29
CA THR A 168 3.90 18.94 -13.38
C THR A 168 2.78 18.07 -13.95
N VAL A 169 1.61 18.66 -14.16
CA VAL A 169 0.42 18.00 -14.72
C VAL A 169 -0.03 18.75 -15.96
N THR A 170 -0.22 18.03 -17.06
CA THR A 170 -0.71 18.59 -18.31
C THR A 170 -2.21 18.40 -18.41
N ASP A 171 -2.94 19.49 -18.62
CA ASP A 171 -4.36 19.44 -18.97
C ASP A 171 -4.51 18.90 -20.39
N LEU A 172 -5.21 17.78 -20.52
CA LEU A 172 -5.38 17.06 -21.78
C LEU A 172 -6.28 17.81 -22.78
N ASP A 173 -7.19 18.65 -22.28
CA ASP A 173 -8.13 19.37 -23.13
C ASP A 173 -7.52 20.65 -23.71
N SER A 174 -6.61 21.29 -22.97
CA SER A 174 -5.99 22.56 -23.37
C SER A 174 -4.50 22.48 -23.69
N GLY A 175 -3.84 21.35 -23.41
CA GLY A 175 -2.40 21.17 -23.55
C GLY A 175 -1.56 21.94 -22.52
N LYS A 176 -2.21 22.66 -21.59
CA LYS A 176 -1.54 23.54 -20.63
C LYS A 176 -0.84 22.74 -19.55
N VAL A 177 0.38 23.15 -19.22
CA VAL A 177 1.18 22.49 -18.18
C VAL A 177 1.06 23.27 -16.88
N PHE A 178 0.61 22.59 -15.83
CA PHE A 178 0.48 23.12 -14.48
C PHE A 178 1.54 22.51 -13.56
N ARG A 179 1.90 23.24 -12.53
CA ARG A 179 2.78 22.83 -11.45
C ARG A 179 1.95 22.63 -10.19
N LEU A 180 1.95 21.41 -9.66
CA LEU A 180 1.36 21.08 -8.37
C LEU A 180 2.37 21.35 -7.25
N SER A 181 1.97 22.24 -6.36
CA SER A 181 2.62 22.41 -5.06
C SER A 181 2.15 21.36 -4.06
N PHE A 182 2.95 21.11 -3.02
CA PHE A 182 2.61 20.20 -1.92
C PHE A 182 1.33 20.59 -1.15
N THR A 183 0.89 21.84 -1.26
CA THR A 183 -0.36 22.34 -0.66
C THR A 183 -1.59 22.11 -1.55
N GLY A 184 -1.43 21.48 -2.73
CA GLY A 184 -2.50 21.25 -3.69
C GLY A 184 -2.82 22.46 -4.58
N THR A 185 -1.98 23.50 -4.56
CA THR A 185 -2.15 24.68 -5.42
C THR A 185 -1.53 24.40 -6.78
N LEU A 186 -2.33 24.58 -7.85
CA LEU A 186 -1.92 24.48 -9.25
C LEU A 186 -1.45 25.83 -9.77
N VAL A 187 -0.22 25.89 -10.31
CA VAL A 187 0.35 27.10 -10.93
C VAL A 187 0.62 26.82 -12.40
N LEU A 188 0.00 27.57 -13.31
CA LEU A 188 0.22 27.43 -14.75
C LEU A 188 1.69 27.77 -15.10
N LEU A 189 2.37 26.87 -15.81
CA LEU A 189 3.78 27.04 -16.20
C LEU A 189 3.95 27.57 -17.61
N MET A 190 3.15 27.11 -18.56
CA MET A 190 3.23 27.46 -19.97
C MET A 190 1.82 27.38 -20.58
N THR A 191 1.52 28.31 -21.50
CA THR A 191 0.32 28.34 -22.35
C THR A 191 0.59 27.70 -23.70
#